data_AF-A0AAW7YTP6-F1
#
_entry.id   AF-A0AAW7YTP6-F1
#
_cell.length_a   1.000
_cell.length_b   1.000
_cell.length_c   1.000
_cell.angle_alpha   90.00
_cell.angle_beta   90.00
_cell.angle_gamma   90.00
#
_symmetry.space_group_name_H-M   'P 1'
#
loop_
_entity.id
_entity.type
_entity.pdbx_description
1 polymer ?
#
loop_
_entity_poly.entity_id
_entity_poly.type
_entity_poly.pdbx_seq_one_letter_code
_entity_poly.pdbx_strand_id
1 'polypeptide(L)' 'PVDYSYWQQRLKAERCFVALQAETVVGFIELEGCNIDCCYVSPKYQTKGIALQMLQYIEAIARQQQREYLFVDASKVARG' A
#
# COMPACT_ATOMS: atom_id res chain seq x y z
N PRO A 1 -4.88 6.29 24.00
CA PRO A 1 -3.44 6.22 23.62
C PRO A 1 -3.27 5.24 22.46
N VAL A 2 -2.28 5.45 21.59
CA VAL A 2 -1.97 4.49 20.51
C VAL A 2 -1.42 3.20 21.12
N ASP A 3 -2.01 2.05 20.78
CA ASP A 3 -1.54 0.74 21.22
C ASP A 3 -0.45 0.22 20.28
N TYR A 4 0.80 0.49 20.64
CA TYR A 4 1.96 0.12 19.82
C TYR A 4 2.12 -1.40 19.66
N SER A 5 1.71 -2.21 20.64
CA SER A 5 1.82 -3.66 20.56
C SER A 5 0.83 -4.22 19.53
N TYR A 6 -0.39 -3.71 19.53
CA TYR A 6 -1.38 -4.02 18.49
C TYR A 6 -0.87 -3.62 17.10
N TRP A 7 -0.35 -2.40 16.95
CA TRP A 7 0.14 -1.92 15.66
C TRP A 7 1.36 -2.68 15.16
N GLN A 8 2.29 -3.09 16.03
CA GLN A 8 3.42 -3.94 15.65
C GLN A 8 2.97 -5.31 15.13
N GLN A 9 1.96 -5.92 15.75
CA GLN A 9 1.43 -7.20 15.30
C GLN A 9 0.68 -7.07 13.96
N ARG A 10 -0.02 -5.96 13.75
CA ARG A 10 -0.76 -5.67 12.52
C ARG A 10 0.15 -5.31 11.35
N LEU A 11 1.16 -4.46 11.57
CA LEU A 11 2.09 -3.96 10.56
C LEU A 11 3.24 -4.93 10.30
N LYS A 12 2.91 -6.16 9.89
CA LYS A 12 3.93 -7.11 9.43
C LYS A 12 4.53 -6.60 8.11
N ALA A 13 5.84 -6.80 7.94
CA ALA A 13 6.57 -6.39 6.73
C ALA A 13 6.01 -7.02 5.44
N GLU A 14 5.34 -8.15 5.55
CA GLU A 14 4.68 -8.85 4.44
C GLU A 14 3.35 -8.22 4.02
N ARG A 15 2.79 -7.33 4.88
CA ARG A 15 1.50 -6.67 4.67
C ARG A 15 1.64 -5.23 4.25
N CYS A 16 2.53 -4.45 4.88
CA CYS A 16 2.59 -3.00 4.70
C CYS A 16 3.89 -2.57 4.01
N PHE A 17 3.75 -1.83 2.91
CA PHE A 17 4.86 -1.35 2.10
C PHE A 17 4.84 0.17 2.03
N VAL A 18 6.00 0.80 2.17
CA VAL A 18 6.16 2.25 2.18
C VAL A 18 6.90 2.75 0.95
N ALA A 19 6.42 3.83 0.35
CA ALA A 19 7.15 4.56 -0.67
C ALA A 19 8.02 5.63 0.00
N LEU A 20 9.31 5.59 -0.30
CA LEU A 20 10.30 6.54 0.20
C LEU A 20 10.80 7.44 -0.95
N GLN A 21 10.86 8.74 -0.69
CA GLN A 21 11.55 9.71 -1.55
C GLN A 21 12.51 10.53 -0.69
N ALA A 22 13.81 10.42 -0.95
CA ALA A 22 14.86 11.05 -0.13
C ALA A 22 14.63 10.81 1.38
N GLU A 23 14.49 9.52 1.76
CA GLU A 23 14.21 9.05 3.13
C GLU A 23 12.89 9.51 3.75
N THR A 24 12.08 10.27 3.03
CA THR A 24 10.76 10.71 3.48
C THR A 24 9.69 9.70 3.03
N VAL A 25 8.85 9.26 3.96
CA VAL A 25 7.65 8.47 3.63
C VAL A 25 6.65 9.35 2.87
N VAL A 26 6.41 9.02 1.61
CA VAL A 26 5.51 9.78 0.72
C VAL A 26 4.21 9.05 0.43
N GLY A 27 4.11 7.78 0.79
CA GLY A 27 2.91 6.97 0.66
C GLY A 27 3.10 5.57 1.25
N PHE A 28 2.01 4.83 1.35
CA PHE A 28 2.04 3.43 1.73
C PHE A 28 0.92 2.65 1.03
N ILE A 29 1.10 1.34 0.94
CA ILE A 29 0.12 0.39 0.42
C ILE A 29 0.12 -0.88 1.28
N GLU A 30 -1.06 -1.43 1.54
CA GLU A 30 -1.23 -2.67 2.28
C GLU A 30 -1.78 -3.80 1.39
N LEU A 31 -1.21 -5.00 1.52
CA LEU A 31 -1.66 -6.22 0.86
C LEU A 31 -1.97 -7.30 1.90
N GLU A 32 -3.23 -7.69 2.01
CA GLU A 32 -3.70 -8.76 2.88
C GLU A 32 -4.31 -9.89 2.03
N GLY A 33 -3.60 -11.02 1.92
CA GLY A 33 -3.96 -12.03 0.93
C GLY A 33 -3.96 -11.39 -0.46
N CYS A 34 -5.05 -11.52 -1.22
CA CYS A 34 -5.20 -10.87 -2.52
C CYS A 34 -5.83 -9.47 -2.45
N ASN A 35 -6.10 -8.93 -1.26
CA ASN A 35 -6.81 -7.67 -1.09
C ASN A 35 -5.83 -6.52 -0.84
N ILE A 36 -5.98 -5.43 -1.59
CA ILE A 36 -5.35 -4.15 -1.29
C ILE A 36 -6.25 -3.43 -0.28
N ASP A 37 -5.88 -3.50 0.99
CA ASP A 37 -6.68 -2.98 2.11
C ASP A 37 -6.61 -1.45 2.16
N CYS A 38 -5.44 -0.87 1.90
CA CYS A 38 -5.21 0.56 1.89
C CYS A 38 -4.16 0.95 0.84
N CYS A 39 -4.37 2.08 0.18
CA CYS A 39 -3.37 2.73 -0.66
C CYS A 39 -3.49 4.25 -0.48
N TYR A 40 -2.42 4.89 -0.04
CA TYR A 40 -2.43 6.32 0.26
C TYR A 40 -1.15 6.99 -0.19
N VAL A 41 -1.29 8.17 -0.78
CA VAL A 41 -0.19 9.06 -1.13
C VAL A 41 -0.39 10.38 -0.40
N SER A 42 0.68 10.85 0.23
CA SER A 42 0.72 12.16 0.89
C SER A 42 0.23 13.26 -0.07
N PRO A 43 -0.70 14.15 0.33
CA PRO A 43 -1.29 15.17 -0.54
C PRO A 43 -0.27 16.04 -1.27
N LYS A 44 0.87 16.32 -0.65
CA LYS A 44 1.98 17.10 -1.25
C LYS A 44 2.71 16.37 -2.40
N TYR A 45 2.47 15.07 -2.52
CA TYR A 45 3.14 14.16 -3.45
C TYR A 45 2.15 13.42 -4.37
N GLN A 46 0.86 13.78 -4.33
CA GLN A 46 -0.14 13.28 -5.28
C GLN A 46 0.17 13.73 -6.71
N THR A 47 -0.52 13.12 -7.69
CA THR A 47 -0.38 13.35 -9.16
C THR A 47 1.02 13.13 -9.75
N LYS A 48 1.95 12.55 -8.98
CA LYS A 48 3.33 12.20 -9.41
C LYS A 48 3.53 10.73 -9.75
N GLY A 49 2.45 9.96 -9.92
CA GLY A 49 2.52 8.53 -10.26
C GLY A 49 2.95 7.60 -9.10
N ILE A 50 3.06 8.10 -7.87
CA ILE A 50 3.51 7.31 -6.70
C ILE A 50 2.57 6.14 -6.41
N ALA A 51 1.25 6.37 -6.47
CA ALA A 51 0.25 5.31 -6.28
C ALA A 51 0.40 4.19 -7.31
N LEU A 52 0.65 4.56 -8.59
CA LEU A 52 0.87 3.59 -9.66
C LEU A 52 2.13 2.76 -9.42
N GLN A 53 3.23 3.38 -8.99
CA GLN A 53 4.47 2.65 -8.67
C GLN A 53 4.28 1.67 -7.52
N MET A 54 3.57 2.08 -6.46
CA MET A 54 3.23 1.19 -5.35
C MET A 54 2.34 0.03 -5.82
N LEU A 55 1.36 0.28 -6.69
CA LEU A 55 0.51 -0.77 -7.25
C LEU A 55 1.31 -1.78 -8.09
N GLN A 56 2.18 -1.30 -8.97
CA GLN A 56 3.05 -2.17 -9.78
C GLN A 56 3.96 -3.06 -8.92
N TYR A 57 4.44 -2.52 -7.81
CA TYR A 57 5.21 -3.30 -6.84
C TYR A 57 4.37 -4.41 -6.19
N ILE A 58 3.13 -4.12 -5.80
CA ILE A 58 2.19 -5.13 -5.29
C ILE A 58 1.86 -6.19 -6.35
N GLU A 59 1.65 -5.79 -7.60
CA GLU A 59 1.42 -6.74 -8.71
C GLU A 59 2.62 -7.68 -8.91
N ALA A 60 3.85 -7.18 -8.80
CA ALA A 60 5.05 -8.01 -8.89
C ALA A 60 5.11 -9.04 -7.75
N ILE A 61 4.81 -8.64 -6.51
CA ILE A 61 4.71 -9.54 -5.36
C ILE A 61 3.64 -10.60 -5.60
N ALA A 62 2.45 -10.18 -6.05
CA ALA A 62 1.33 -11.08 -6.31
C ALA A 62 1.68 -12.13 -7.37
N ARG A 63 2.33 -11.72 -8.46
CA ARG A 63 2.82 -12.62 -9.51
C ARG A 63 3.87 -13.60 -8.99
N GLN A 64 4.83 -13.14 -8.18
CA GLN A 64 5.82 -14.01 -7.55
C GLN A 64 5.15 -15.06 -6.64
N GLN A 65 4.03 -14.70 -6.03
CA GLN A 65 3.21 -15.58 -5.19
C GLN A 65 2.15 -16.36 -5.98
N GLN A 66 2.21 -16.34 -7.32
CA GLN A 66 1.28 -17.04 -8.22
C GLN A 66 -0.20 -16.70 -8.00
N ARG A 67 -0.48 -15.45 -7.61
CA ARG A 67 -1.84 -14.94 -7.46
C ARG A 67 -2.34 -14.40 -8.79
N GLU A 68 -3.48 -14.92 -9.25
CA GLU A 68 -4.09 -14.53 -10.53
C GLU A 68 -4.84 -13.19 -10.45
N TYR A 69 -5.32 -12.82 -9.26
CA TYR A 69 -6.19 -11.66 -9.07
C TYR A 69 -5.80 -10.87 -7.81
N LEU A 70 -6.05 -9.57 -7.87
CA LEU A 70 -6.02 -8.65 -6.73
C LEU A 70 -7.38 -7.94 -6.63
N PHE A 71 -7.84 -7.72 -5.41
CA PHE A 71 -9.10 -7.04 -5.12
C PHE A 71 -8.85 -5.75 -4.36
N VAL A 72 -9.73 -4.76 -4.51
CA VAL A 72 -9.67 -3.51 -3.75
C VAL A 72 -11.08 -2.98 -3.55
N ASP A 73 -11.41 -2.60 -2.31
CA ASP A 73 -12.60 -1.82 -2.01
C ASP A 73 -12.24 -0.34 -2.10
N ALA A 74 -12.27 0.19 -3.32
CA ALA A 74 -11.84 1.56 -3.58
C ALA A 74 -12.79 2.58 -2.93
N SER A 75 -12.22 3.49 -2.13
CA SER A 75 -12.99 4.60 -1.57
C SER A 75 -13.52 5.53 -2.68
N LYS A 76 -14.62 6.26 -2.40
CA LYS A 76 -15.23 7.19 -3.37
C LYS A 76 -14.23 8.24 -3.90
N VAL A 77 -13.26 8.64 -3.08
CA VAL A 77 -12.22 9.62 -3.40
C VAL A 77 -11.01 9.03 -4.14
N ALA A 78 -10.95 7.71 -4.31
CA ALA A 78 -9.91 7.04 -5.10
C ALA A 78 -10.18 7.12 -6.62
N ARG A 79 -11.35 7.61 -7.04
CA ARG A 79 -11.55 7.98 -8.44
C ARG A 79 -10.70 9.21 -8.73
N GLY A 80 -9.70 9.02 -9.60
CA GLY A 80 -8.86 10.09 -10.13
C GLY A 80 -9.64 11.11 -10.95
#